data_AF-A0A929F1U0-F1
#
_entry.id   AF-A0A929F1U0-F1
#
_cell.length_a   1.000
_cell.length_b   1.000
_cell.length_c   1.000
_cell.angle_alpha   90.00
_cell.angle_beta   90.00
_cell.angle_gamma   90.00
#
_symmetry.space_group_name_H-M   'P 1'
#
loop_
_entity.id
_entity.type
_entity.pdbx_description
1 polymer ?
#
loop_
_entity_poly.entity_id
_entity_poly.type
_entity_poly.pdbx_seq_one_letter_code
_entity_poly.pdbx_strand_id
1 'polypeptide(L)'
;MMDFSVVELLQGSDVLLLFTVLGFGLLLGRITLGGFEVGTTTGVLLVALLFGNWGLDFSAQTESLGFMLFIFCVGIEAGPNFFSTFAQDGVRYIVIALVVATTGVLVAVGIARALDL
;
A
#
# COMPACT_ATOMS: atom_id res chain seq x y z
N MET A 1 27.94 16.28 20.92
CA MET A 1 28.56 14.97 21.28
C MET A 1 27.53 13.83 21.39
N MET A 2 26.39 13.95 20.68
CA MET A 2 25.56 12.83 20.22
C MET A 2 24.82 13.35 18.98
N ASP A 3 25.60 13.76 17.98
CA ASP A 3 25.10 14.26 16.70
C ASP A 3 25.22 13.17 15.62
N PHE A 4 25.16 11.89 16.03
CA PHE A 4 24.72 10.83 15.13
C PHE A 4 23.24 11.12 14.88
N SER A 5 22.96 11.79 13.76
CA SER A 5 21.59 12.15 13.42
C SER A 5 20.81 10.86 13.31
N VAL A 6 19.68 10.73 14.03
CA VAL A 6 18.82 9.52 14.01
C VAL A 6 18.50 9.09 12.57
N VAL A 7 18.48 10.07 11.65
CA VAL A 7 18.38 9.90 10.20
C VAL A 7 19.52 9.07 9.61
N GLU A 8 20.78 9.28 9.99
CA GLU A 8 21.93 8.49 9.51
C GLU A 8 21.89 7.05 10.02
N LEU A 9 21.39 6.82 11.23
CA LEU A 9 21.20 5.47 11.77
C LEU A 9 20.09 4.72 11.04
N LEU A 10 19.01 5.41 10.66
CA LEU A 10 17.92 4.85 9.88
C LEU A 10 18.35 4.56 8.43
N GLN A 11 19.17 5.41 7.83
CA GLN A 11 19.74 5.20 6.49
C GLN A 11 20.81 4.09 6.46
N GLY A 12 21.47 3.82 7.59
CA GLY A 12 22.46 2.76 7.70
C GLY A 12 21.87 1.34 7.79
N SER A 13 20.56 1.20 8.04
CA SER A 13 19.90 -0.10 8.17
C SER A 13 18.44 -0.07 7.74
N ASP A 14 18.17 -0.63 6.55
CA ASP A 14 16.83 -0.85 6.02
C ASP A 14 15.89 -1.58 6.99
N VAL A 15 16.42 -2.52 7.78
CA VAL A 15 15.64 -3.28 8.76
C VAL A 15 15.13 -2.36 9.86
N LEU A 16 15.97 -1.46 10.36
CA LEU A 16 15.57 -0.50 11.39
C LEU A 16 14.53 0.49 10.85
N LEU A 17 14.72 0.95 9.61
CA LEU A 17 13.77 1.81 8.92
C LEU A 17 12.42 1.11 8.75
N LEU A 18 12.43 -0.17 8.35
CA LEU A 18 11.23 -0.99 8.19
C LEU A 18 10.46 -1.15 9.49
N PHE A 19 11.14 -1.50 10.60
CA PHE A 19 10.49 -1.60 11.91
C PHE A 19 9.96 -0.25 12.41
N THR A 20 10.64 0.85 12.10
CA THR A 20 10.21 2.20 12.48
C THR A 20 8.94 2.60 11.72
N VAL A 21 8.93 2.41 10.40
CA VAL A 21 7.77 2.65 9.54
C VAL A 21 6.58 1.78 9.96
N LEU A 22 6.80 0.49 10.23
CA LEU A 22 5.76 -0.41 10.73
C LEU A 22 5.25 0.02 12.11
N GLY A 23 6.14 0.36 13.04
CA GLY A 23 5.77 0.75 14.40
C GLY A 23 4.89 2.00 14.41
N PHE A 24 5.33 3.07 13.75
CA PHE A 24 4.53 4.30 13.63
C PHE A 24 3.28 4.08 12.78
N GLY A 25 3.37 3.29 11.72
CA GLY A 25 2.25 2.98 10.83
C GLY A 25 1.12 2.24 11.53
N LEU A 26 1.46 1.23 12.34
CA LEU A 26 0.49 0.48 13.13
C LEU A 26 -0.12 1.33 14.24
N LEU A 27 0.67 2.21 14.88
CA LEU A 27 0.15 3.18 15.85
C LEU A 27 -0.85 4.14 15.19
N LEU A 28 -0.48 4.70 14.03
CA LEU A 28 -1.33 5.62 13.27
C LEU A 28 -2.60 4.93 12.75
N GLY A 29 -2.49 3.69 12.30
CA GLY A 29 -3.62 2.91 11.79
C GLY A 29 -4.68 2.56 12.83
N ARG A 30 -4.31 2.61 14.13
CA ARG A 30 -5.24 2.42 15.26
C ARG A 30 -5.92 3.71 15.71
N ILE A 31 -5.54 4.86 15.17
CA ILE A 31 -6.20 6.13 15.50
C ILE A 31 -7.59 6.12 14.86
N THR A 32 -8.60 6.39 15.68
CA THR A 32 -9.99 6.57 15.25
C THR A 32 -10.28 8.04 15.08
N LEU A 33 -10.74 8.43 13.88
CA LEU A 33 -11.18 9.79 13.60
C LEU A 33 -12.68 9.77 13.34
N GLY A 34 -13.45 10.34 14.26
CA GLY A 34 -14.90 10.51 14.09
C GLY A 34 -15.70 9.21 13.93
N GLY A 35 -15.18 8.08 14.44
CA GLY A 35 -15.81 6.76 14.32
C GLY A 35 -15.32 5.90 13.16
N PHE A 36 -14.42 6.42 12.30
CA PHE A 36 -13.74 5.64 11.27
C PHE A 36 -12.33 5.27 11.74
N GLU A 37 -11.99 3.98 11.71
CA GLU A 37 -10.62 3.50 11.90
C GLU A 37 -9.83 3.74 10.62
N VAL A 38 -8.67 4.39 10.70
CA VAL A 38 -7.79 4.61 9.55
C VAL A 38 -7.39 3.26 8.92
N GLY A 39 -7.24 2.23 9.75
CA GLY A 39 -6.85 0.89 9.36
C GLY A 39 -5.34 0.73 9.38
N THR A 40 -4.88 -0.43 9.85
CA THR A 40 -3.45 -0.73 10.02
C THR A 40 -2.67 -0.61 8.72
N THR A 41 -3.22 -1.14 7.62
CA THR A 41 -2.60 -1.06 6.28
C THR A 41 -2.45 0.38 5.81
N THR A 42 -3.52 1.17 5.88
CA THR A 42 -3.52 2.59 5.48
C THR A 42 -2.54 3.40 6.33
N GLY A 43 -2.50 3.14 7.64
CA GLY A 43 -1.57 3.80 8.56
C GLY A 43 -0.10 3.54 8.20
N VAL A 44 0.25 2.29 7.90
CA VAL A 44 1.60 1.92 7.45
C VAL A 44 1.95 2.58 6.11
N LEU A 45 1.03 2.59 5.14
CA LEU A 45 1.25 3.24 3.85
C LEU A 45 1.46 4.76 3.98
N LEU A 46 0.69 5.44 4.82
CA LEU A 46 0.85 6.88 5.05
C LEU A 46 2.18 7.22 5.71
N VAL A 47 2.60 6.44 6.71
CA VAL A 47 3.90 6.64 7.36
C VAL A 47 5.05 6.34 6.40
N ALA A 48 4.97 5.27 5.61
CA ALA A 48 5.96 4.96 4.59
C ALA A 48 6.10 6.09 3.57
N LEU A 49 4.98 6.67 3.10
CA LEU A 49 4.97 7.81 2.19
C LEU A 49 5.59 9.07 2.81
N LEU A 50 5.28 9.37 4.08
CA LEU A 50 5.87 10.50 4.82
C LEU A 50 7.40 10.34 4.96
N PHE A 51 7.86 9.15 5.32
CA PHE A 51 9.29 8.86 5.49
C PHE A 51 10.02 8.89 4.13
N GLY A 52 9.42 8.35 3.07
CA GLY A 52 9.96 8.46 1.71
C GLY A 52 10.12 9.92 1.26
N ASN A 53 9.14 10.79 1.56
CA ASN A 53 9.26 12.22 1.27
C ASN A 53 10.39 12.92 2.04
N TRP A 54 10.84 12.37 3.19
CA TRP A 54 11.99 12.88 3.94
C TRP A 54 13.34 12.31 3.47
N GLY A 55 13.38 11.52 2.38
CA GLY A 55 14.61 10.91 1.87
C GLY A 55 15.10 9.72 2.68
N LEU A 56 14.19 9.10 3.45
CA LEU A 56 14.42 7.81 4.10
C LEU A 56 13.95 6.70 3.16
N ASP A 57 14.80 6.39 2.19
CA ASP A 57 14.53 5.37 1.18
C ASP A 57 15.03 4.00 1.60
N PHE A 58 14.31 2.96 1.17
CA PHE A 58 14.75 1.58 1.28
C PHE A 58 15.69 1.21 0.12
N SER A 59 16.60 0.25 0.33
CA SER A 59 17.30 -0.35 -0.80
C SER A 59 16.34 -1.11 -1.71
N ALA A 60 16.69 -1.20 -3.00
CA ALA A 60 15.89 -1.92 -4.00
C ALA A 60 15.68 -3.40 -3.62
N GLN A 61 16.62 -4.01 -2.87
CA GLN A 61 16.49 -5.37 -2.37
C GLN A 61 15.39 -5.49 -1.31
N THR A 62 15.31 -4.54 -0.38
CA THR A 62 14.31 -4.53 0.69
C THR A 62 12.91 -4.28 0.13
N GLU A 63 12.76 -3.35 -0.81
CA GLU A 63 11.48 -3.11 -1.49
C GLU A 63 10.99 -4.37 -2.22
N SER A 64 11.89 -5.02 -2.99
CA SER A 64 11.58 -6.26 -3.70
C SER A 64 11.20 -7.39 -2.74
N LEU A 65 11.88 -7.50 -1.59
CA LEU A 65 11.56 -8.48 -0.56
C LEU A 65 10.18 -8.21 0.05
N GLY A 66 9.88 -6.95 0.39
CA GLY A 66 8.58 -6.55 0.93
C GLY A 66 7.44 -6.86 -0.04
N PHE A 67 7.62 -6.52 -1.32
CA PHE A 67 6.65 -6.84 -2.38
C PHE A 67 6.48 -8.35 -2.59
N MET A 68 7.58 -9.11 -2.56
CA MET A 68 7.55 -10.57 -2.66
C MET A 68 6.80 -11.20 -1.49
N LEU A 69 7.06 -10.77 -0.26
CA LEU A 69 6.34 -11.23 0.93
C LEU A 69 4.85 -10.86 0.86
N PHE A 70 4.52 -9.66 0.38
CA PHE A 70 3.14 -9.23 0.17
C PHE A 70 2.40 -10.13 -0.81
N ILE A 71 2.94 -10.35 -2.02
CA ILE A 71 2.33 -11.24 -3.01
C ILE A 71 2.24 -12.67 -2.49
N PHE A 72 3.25 -13.15 -1.77
CA PHE A 72 3.24 -14.49 -1.16
C PHE A 72 2.10 -14.65 -0.16
N CYS A 73 1.94 -13.71 0.77
CA CYS A 73 0.85 -13.73 1.75
C CYS A 73 -0.52 -13.66 1.08
N VAL A 74 -0.73 -12.70 0.17
CA VAL A 74 -1.98 -12.55 -0.59
C VAL A 74 -2.28 -13.80 -1.41
N GLY A 75 -1.27 -14.40 -2.02
CA GLY A 75 -1.42 -15.62 -2.82
C GLY A 75 -1.84 -16.82 -1.99
N ILE A 76 -1.28 -17.00 -0.78
CA ILE A 76 -1.70 -18.07 0.14
C ILE A 76 -3.10 -17.81 0.69
N GLU A 77 -3.43 -16.58 1.06
CA GLU A 77 -4.75 -16.22 1.58
C GLU A 77 -5.85 -16.39 0.53
N ALA A 78 -5.60 -15.93 -0.70
CA ALA A 78 -6.55 -16.06 -1.81
C ALA A 78 -6.62 -17.50 -2.36
N GLY A 79 -5.51 -18.26 -2.33
CA GLY A 79 -5.35 -19.54 -3.01
C GLY A 79 -6.48 -20.57 -2.80
N PRO A 80 -6.85 -20.93 -1.56
CA PRO A 80 -7.86 -21.94 -1.27
C PRO A 80 -9.24 -21.64 -1.87
N ASN A 81 -9.64 -20.36 -1.86
CA ASN A 81 -10.96 -19.93 -2.33
C ASN A 81 -10.94 -19.41 -3.77
N PHE A 82 -9.77 -19.13 -4.34
CA PHE A 82 -9.65 -18.51 -5.67
C PHE A 82 -10.30 -19.36 -6.76
N PHE A 83 -9.94 -20.64 -6.87
CA PHE A 83 -10.45 -21.49 -7.97
C PHE A 83 -11.94 -21.82 -7.84
N SER A 84 -12.43 -22.08 -6.63
CA SER A 84 -13.86 -22.37 -6.41
C SER A 84 -14.72 -21.13 -6.69
N THR A 85 -14.29 -19.96 -6.21
CA THR A 85 -14.97 -18.68 -6.41
C THR A 85 -14.89 -18.25 -7.87
N PHE A 86 -13.75 -18.46 -8.54
CA PHE A 86 -13.60 -18.15 -9.96
C PHE A 86 -14.42 -19.11 -10.86
N ALA A 87 -14.53 -20.39 -10.51
CA ALA A 87 -15.34 -21.33 -11.29
C ALA A 87 -16.84 -21.02 -11.19
N GLN A 88 -17.32 -20.51 -10.06
CA GLN A 88 -18.73 -20.19 -9.83
C GLN A 88 -19.09 -18.78 -10.33
N ASP A 89 -18.27 -17.78 -9.98
CA ASP A 89 -18.57 -16.36 -10.17
C ASP A 89 -17.55 -15.63 -11.05
N GLY A 90 -16.59 -16.33 -11.68
CA GLY A 90 -15.50 -15.74 -12.46
C GLY A 90 -15.98 -14.77 -13.54
N VAL A 91 -17.03 -15.13 -14.28
CA VAL A 91 -17.64 -14.25 -15.30
C VAL A 91 -18.16 -12.97 -14.66
N ARG A 92 -18.81 -13.05 -13.49
CA ARG A 92 -19.32 -11.88 -12.77
C ARG A 92 -18.18 -10.97 -12.32
N TYR A 93 -17.07 -11.53 -11.81
CA TYR A 93 -15.89 -10.74 -11.43
C TYR A 93 -15.26 -10.04 -12.64
N ILE A 94 -15.14 -10.72 -13.79
CA ILE A 94 -14.62 -10.11 -15.01
C ILE A 94 -15.51 -8.96 -15.48
N VAL A 95 -16.84 -9.13 -15.44
CA VAL A 95 -17.78 -8.06 -15.81
C VAL A 95 -17.65 -6.87 -14.87
N ILE A 96 -17.58 -7.09 -13.55
CA ILE A 96 -17.37 -6.01 -12.57
C ILE A 96 -16.05 -5.29 -12.84
N ALA A 97 -14.96 -6.03 -13.06
CA ALA A 97 -13.65 -5.45 -13.36
C ALA A 97 -13.68 -4.59 -14.62
N LEU A 98 -14.32 -5.06 -15.70
CA LEU A 98 -14.51 -4.31 -16.93
C LEU A 98 -15.35 -3.05 -16.71
N VAL A 99 -16.46 -3.14 -15.98
CA VAL A 99 -17.31 -1.99 -15.66
C VAL A 99 -16.54 -0.94 -14.87
N VAL A 100 -15.81 -1.35 -13.83
CA VAL A 100 -15.01 -0.42 -13.01
C VAL A 100 -13.89 0.23 -13.82
N ALA A 101 -13.15 -0.55 -14.62
CA ALA A 101 -12.08 -0.02 -15.45
C ALA A 101 -12.58 0.95 -16.53
N THR A 102 -13.63 0.55 -17.26
CA THR A 102 -14.21 1.39 -18.33
C THR A 102 -14.85 2.66 -17.77
N THR A 103 -15.60 2.57 -16.68
CA THR A 103 -16.20 3.76 -16.03
C THR A 103 -15.13 4.72 -15.51
N GLY A 104 -14.07 4.21 -14.88
CA GLY A 104 -12.92 5.04 -14.45
C GLY A 104 -12.29 5.80 -15.61
N VAL A 105 -12.02 5.12 -16.73
CA VAL A 105 -11.46 5.74 -17.94
C VAL A 105 -12.44 6.77 -18.54
N LEU A 106 -13.72 6.42 -18.65
CA LEU A 106 -14.73 7.33 -19.22
C LEU A 106 -14.90 8.60 -18.39
N VAL A 107 -14.92 8.49 -17.06
CA VAL A 107 -15.01 9.65 -16.16
C VAL A 107 -13.74 10.50 -16.25
N ALA A 108 -12.55 9.88 -16.24
CA ALA A 108 -11.29 10.61 -16.36
C ALA A 108 -11.21 11.38 -17.68
N VAL A 109 -11.53 10.73 -18.81
CA VAL A 109 -11.55 11.37 -20.13
C VAL A 109 -12.65 12.43 -20.22
N GLY A 110 -13.83 12.16 -19.67
CA GLY A 110 -14.94 13.10 -19.66
C GLY A 110 -14.61 14.39 -18.92
N ILE A 111 -13.98 14.28 -17.74
CA ILE A 111 -13.52 15.43 -16.96
C ILE A 111 -12.38 16.16 -17.68
N ALA A 112 -11.39 15.43 -18.22
CA ALA A 112 -10.28 16.05 -18.97
C ALA A 112 -10.80 16.89 -20.13
N ARG A 113 -11.79 16.38 -20.88
CA ARG A 113 -12.41 17.12 -21.99
C ARG A 113 -13.29 18.27 -21.52
N ALA A 114 -13.97 18.13 -20.39
CA ALA A 114 -14.79 19.22 -19.83
C ALA A 114 -13.94 20.37 -19.29
N LEU A 115 -12.70 20.10 -18.89
CA LEU A 115 -11.76 21.07 -18.35
C LEU A 115 -10.75 21.60 -19.40
N ASP A 116 -10.92 21.24 -20.68
CA ASP A 116 -9.99 21.55 -21.80
C ASP A 116 -8.52 21.23 -21.48
N LEU A 117 -8.29 20.11 -20.78
CA LEU A 117 -6.95 19.59 -20.48
C LEU A 117 -6.36 18.76 -21.64
#